data_AF-A0A7U9NAK6-F1
#
_entry.id   AF-A0A7U9NAK6-F1
#
_cell.length_a   1.000
_cell.length_b   1.000
_cell.length_c   1.000
_cell.angle_alpha   90.00
_cell.angle_beta   90.00
_cell.angle_gamma   90.00
#
_symmetry.space_group_name_H-M   'P 1'
#
loop_
_entity.id
_entity.type
_entity.pdbx_description
1 polymer ?
#
loop_
_entity_poly.entity_id
_entity_poly.type
_entity_poly.pdbx_seq_one_letter_code
_entity_poly.pdbx_strand_id
1 'polypeptide(L)'
;MSRRINELHKKSVELAEEKKSLSNQSDFLSDDLKIIKELTAELSDEEVLGSILLHERVLRLEIKQTSDAIEDNADRRQEKKQETDFYIESLEDNLSKLEQMKKASDLGKNDGFVKRIEKRIYELQEIKALLESEDGTISSNEGTSDVSTINCIWDKPAMACIDESNLASISECQHRDITLEQIRTVLKKEKLISDDRRIIRSAIMKGIIGEKEIRNRGSMVRKKYDSLIVKRKRECDYLQSKLREIARRLALNPSKQDRKGIKVEILNLKERQKQYKSKYSQQDIMKYTLQEYRNLGLSDDDQGQKYESDGGESSLIVIDAIESIRSFVPTEWVEKSNDIPITTRYMGQRGRGYFDMKDGKPIIALGGIGRQVQRCAFHEMGHFYEELFPEIRKLEHEFYNRRTSGEDLQCLGYGYRKNEVTRFDHFIDPYMGKDYGNTETSGYELLSMGMESVFMDAYDLSKDTEYQDFIFGILTSI
;
A
#
# COMPACT_ATOMS: atom_id res chain seq x y z
N MET A 1 -8.27 20.27 -15.99
CA MET A 1 -8.34 21.19 -14.82
C MET A 1 -9.64 21.05 -14.03
N SER A 2 -10.83 21.08 -14.66
CA SER A 2 -12.14 20.91 -13.98
C SER A 2 -12.23 19.65 -13.09
N ARG A 3 -11.90 18.49 -13.67
CA ARG A 3 -11.85 17.19 -12.97
C ARG A 3 -10.90 17.19 -11.77
N ARG A 4 -9.71 17.77 -11.93
CA ARG A 4 -8.65 17.73 -10.90
C ARG A 4 -8.99 18.52 -9.63
N ILE A 5 -9.68 19.65 -9.73
CA ILE A 5 -10.08 20.40 -8.51
C ILE A 5 -11.33 19.76 -7.89
N ASN A 6 -12.18 19.08 -8.66
CA ASN A 6 -13.25 18.27 -8.06
C ASN A 6 -12.65 17.10 -7.26
N GLU A 7 -11.58 16.48 -7.76
CA GLU A 7 -10.83 15.46 -7.02
C GLU A 7 -10.14 16.03 -5.78
N LEU A 8 -9.52 17.22 -5.88
CA LEU A 8 -8.94 17.92 -4.72
C LEU A 8 -9.99 18.28 -3.67
N HIS A 9 -11.14 18.80 -4.10
CA HIS A 9 -12.25 19.13 -3.20
C HIS A 9 -12.74 17.88 -2.46
N LYS A 10 -13.02 16.79 -3.20
CA LYS A 10 -13.44 15.52 -2.61
C LYS A 10 -12.44 15.01 -1.56
N LYS A 11 -11.15 14.96 -1.91
CA LYS A 11 -10.08 14.52 -0.98
C LYS A 11 -9.97 15.43 0.24
N SER A 12 -10.15 16.74 0.06
CA SER A 12 -10.08 17.71 1.17
C SER A 12 -11.23 17.54 2.15
N VAL A 13 -12.44 17.24 1.65
CA VAL A 13 -13.59 16.90 2.48
C VAL A 13 -13.34 15.60 3.25
N GLU A 14 -12.88 14.54 2.59
CA GLU A 14 -12.56 13.26 3.23
C GLU A 14 -11.53 13.42 4.37
N LEU A 15 -10.46 14.21 4.15
CA LEU A 15 -9.45 14.49 5.17
C LEU A 15 -9.99 15.30 6.35
N ALA A 16 -10.91 16.24 6.10
CA ALA A 16 -11.54 17.04 7.15
C ALA A 16 -12.47 16.18 8.02
N GLU A 17 -13.26 15.29 7.40
CA GLU A 17 -14.10 14.33 8.11
C GLU A 17 -13.28 13.33 8.93
N GLU A 18 -12.17 12.82 8.36
CA GLU A 18 -11.24 11.92 9.05
C GLU A 18 -10.66 12.59 10.31
N LYS A 19 -10.16 13.83 10.21
CA LYS A 19 -9.67 14.59 11.38
C LYS A 19 -10.74 14.70 12.46
N LYS A 20 -11.98 15.06 12.10
CA LYS A 20 -13.09 15.19 13.03
C LYS A 20 -13.36 13.87 13.76
N SER A 21 -13.36 12.76 13.03
CA SER A 21 -13.52 11.43 13.62
C SER A 21 -12.38 11.08 14.59
N LEU A 22 -11.13 11.33 14.20
CA LEU A 22 -9.95 11.07 15.03
C LEU A 22 -9.92 11.93 16.30
N SER A 23 -10.31 13.20 16.20
CA SER A 23 -10.42 14.11 17.35
C SER A 23 -11.44 13.59 18.36
N ASN A 24 -12.64 13.22 17.90
CA ASN A 24 -13.68 12.65 18.78
C ASN A 24 -13.21 11.35 19.45
N GLN A 25 -12.45 10.51 18.73
CA GLN A 25 -11.88 9.29 19.28
C GLN A 25 -10.82 9.60 20.35
N SER A 26 -9.95 10.58 20.09
CA SER A 26 -8.93 11.04 21.05
C SER A 26 -9.57 11.55 22.35
N ASP A 27 -10.63 12.36 22.24
CA ASP A 27 -11.35 12.88 23.40
C ASP A 27 -11.96 11.75 24.23
N PHE A 28 -12.62 10.79 23.58
CA PHE A 28 -13.18 9.61 24.24
C PHE A 28 -12.12 8.78 24.98
N LEU A 29 -10.97 8.53 24.33
CA LEU A 29 -9.86 7.77 24.95
C LEU A 29 -9.22 8.52 26.12
N SER A 30 -9.15 9.85 26.05
CA SER A 30 -8.65 10.70 27.13
C SER A 30 -9.57 10.65 28.35
N ASP A 31 -10.90 10.67 28.14
CA ASP A 31 -11.89 10.52 29.20
C ASP A 31 -11.81 9.13 29.86
N ASP A 32 -11.70 8.06 29.07
CA ASP A 32 -11.51 6.70 29.58
C ASP A 32 -10.22 6.59 30.42
N LEU A 33 -9.11 7.19 29.96
CA LEU A 33 -7.86 7.21 30.72
C LEU A 33 -8.00 7.96 32.04
N LYS A 34 -8.79 9.04 32.08
CA LYS A 34 -9.08 9.79 33.32
C LYS A 34 -9.85 8.92 34.32
N ILE A 35 -10.89 8.24 33.87
CA ILE A 35 -11.68 7.31 34.70
C ILE A 35 -10.77 6.21 35.27
N ILE A 36 -9.88 5.63 34.44
CA ILE A 36 -8.93 4.60 34.90
C ILE A 36 -8.01 5.13 36.00
N LYS A 37 -7.48 6.34 35.86
CA LYS A 37 -6.61 6.95 36.87
C LYS A 37 -7.34 7.18 38.19
N GLU A 38 -8.59 7.65 38.14
CA GLU A 38 -9.44 7.82 39.32
C GLU A 38 -9.67 6.47 40.02
N LEU A 39 -10.03 5.43 39.27
CA LEU A 39 -10.20 4.06 39.81
C LEU A 39 -8.90 3.50 40.40
N THR A 40 -7.75 3.76 39.78
CA THR A 40 -6.44 3.31 40.25
C THR A 40 -6.08 3.94 41.60
N ALA A 41 -6.51 5.18 41.85
CA ALA A 41 -6.21 5.91 43.09
C ALA A 41 -6.99 5.39 44.30
N GLU A 42 -8.19 4.82 44.10
CA GLU A 42 -9.06 4.34 45.19
C GLU A 42 -8.82 2.89 45.59
N LEU A 43 -8.02 2.14 44.81
CA LEU A 43 -7.85 0.71 44.99
C LEU A 43 -6.54 0.36 45.71
N SER A 44 -6.66 -0.37 46.82
CA SER A 44 -5.52 -0.89 47.60
C SER A 44 -5.18 -2.35 47.29
N ASP A 45 -5.96 -3.02 46.44
CA ASP A 45 -5.75 -4.42 46.07
C ASP A 45 -4.76 -4.50 44.90
N GLU A 46 -3.52 -4.94 45.18
CA GLU A 46 -2.41 -5.01 44.22
C GLU A 46 -2.75 -5.78 42.94
N GLU A 47 -3.66 -6.75 43.02
CA GLU A 47 -3.96 -7.63 41.88
C GLU A 47 -5.02 -7.05 40.96
N VAL A 48 -6.01 -6.35 41.54
CA VAL A 48 -6.95 -5.52 40.79
C VAL A 48 -6.21 -4.34 40.14
N LEU A 49 -5.28 -3.73 40.89
CA LEU A 49 -4.42 -2.66 40.42
C LEU A 49 -3.61 -3.09 39.18
N GLY A 50 -3.02 -4.29 39.21
CA GLY A 50 -2.25 -4.81 38.06
C GLY A 50 -3.07 -4.98 36.78
N SER A 51 -4.36 -5.28 36.87
CA SER A 51 -5.25 -5.39 35.70
C SER A 51 -5.67 -4.02 35.16
N ILE A 52 -5.91 -3.07 36.06
CA ILE A 52 -6.24 -1.68 35.71
C ILE A 52 -5.03 -0.99 35.06
N LEU A 53 -3.83 -1.19 35.60
CA LEU A 53 -2.58 -0.67 35.02
C LEU A 53 -2.28 -1.25 33.63
N LEU A 54 -2.66 -2.51 33.36
CA LEU A 54 -2.55 -3.07 32.02
C LEU A 54 -3.52 -2.39 31.05
N HIS A 55 -4.75 -2.12 31.49
CA HIS A 55 -5.73 -1.41 30.67
C HIS A 55 -5.28 0.04 30.43
N GLU A 56 -4.73 0.71 31.44
CA GLU A 56 -4.07 2.01 31.30
C GLU A 56 -2.98 1.98 30.23
N ARG A 57 -2.13 0.94 30.23
CA ARG A 57 -1.08 0.78 29.21
C ARG A 57 -1.66 0.60 27.81
N VAL A 58 -2.75 -0.15 27.66
CA VAL A 58 -3.43 -0.34 26.38
C VAL A 58 -4.04 0.97 25.90
N LEU A 59 -4.78 1.69 26.75
CA LEU A 59 -5.32 3.01 26.40
C LEU A 59 -4.23 4.00 26.02
N ARG A 60 -3.09 4.01 26.73
CA ARG A 60 -1.95 4.86 26.36
C ARG A 60 -1.38 4.53 24.98
N LEU A 61 -1.39 3.26 24.59
CA LEU A 61 -0.98 2.85 23.23
C LEU A 61 -2.01 3.29 22.18
N GLU A 62 -3.30 3.16 22.46
CA GLU A 62 -4.38 3.61 21.55
C GLU A 62 -4.42 5.14 21.41
N ILE A 63 -4.22 5.87 22.50
CA ILE A 63 -4.04 7.33 22.50
C ILE A 63 -2.83 7.68 21.64
N LYS A 64 -1.71 6.98 21.82
CA LYS A 64 -0.52 7.20 20.98
C LYS A 64 -0.83 6.94 19.51
N GLN A 65 -1.44 5.81 19.17
CA GLN A 65 -1.79 5.49 17.77
C GLN A 65 -2.76 6.50 17.17
N THR A 66 -3.73 6.98 17.95
CA THR A 66 -4.68 8.01 17.51
C THR A 66 -3.96 9.35 17.31
N SER A 67 -3.02 9.69 18.20
CA SER A 67 -2.16 10.87 18.07
C SER A 67 -1.29 10.79 16.82
N ASP A 68 -0.63 9.65 16.59
CA ASP A 68 0.20 9.42 15.39
C ASP A 68 -0.68 9.54 14.12
N ALA A 69 -1.92 9.02 14.13
CA ALA A 69 -2.85 9.16 13.01
C ALA A 69 -3.35 10.60 12.79
N ILE A 70 -3.50 11.40 13.85
CA ILE A 70 -3.82 12.83 13.76
C ILE A 70 -2.66 13.60 13.12
N GLU A 71 -1.41 13.29 13.50
CA GLU A 71 -0.21 13.87 12.91
C GLU A 71 -0.12 13.50 11.41
N ASP A 72 -0.29 12.22 11.06
CA ASP A 72 -0.32 11.75 9.67
C ASP A 72 -1.45 12.43 8.84
N ASN A 73 -2.61 12.66 9.44
CA ASN A 73 -3.70 13.41 8.78
C ASN A 73 -3.33 14.88 8.58
N ALA A 74 -2.68 15.52 9.56
CA ALA A 74 -2.21 16.90 9.45
C ALA A 74 -1.18 17.06 8.33
N ASP A 75 -0.22 16.13 8.22
CA ASP A 75 0.77 16.11 7.15
C ASP A 75 0.12 15.97 5.76
N ARG A 76 -0.84 15.03 5.62
CA ARG A 76 -1.61 14.87 4.37
C ARG A 76 -2.39 16.12 4.00
N ARG A 77 -3.02 16.79 4.97
CA ARG A 77 -3.72 18.07 4.75
C ARG A 77 -2.75 19.17 4.31
N GLN A 78 -1.57 19.25 4.93
CA GLN A 78 -0.55 20.22 4.59
C GLN A 78 0.00 20.01 3.16
N GLU A 79 0.22 18.75 2.76
CA GLU A 79 0.59 18.41 1.38
C GLU A 79 -0.48 18.87 0.38
N LYS A 80 -1.77 18.59 0.67
CA LYS A 80 -2.87 19.02 -0.20
C LYS A 80 -3.07 20.53 -0.22
N LYS A 81 -2.74 21.22 0.87
CA LYS A 81 -2.71 22.69 0.92
C LYS A 81 -1.63 23.23 0.00
N GLN A 82 -0.41 22.68 0.05
CA GLN A 82 0.68 23.07 -0.86
C GLN A 82 0.32 22.81 -2.33
N GLU A 83 -0.31 21.67 -2.63
CA GLU A 83 -0.83 21.38 -3.98
C GLU A 83 -1.87 22.43 -4.42
N THR A 84 -2.79 22.80 -3.53
CA THR A 84 -3.81 23.83 -3.77
C THR A 84 -3.20 25.22 -4.00
N ASP A 85 -2.23 25.62 -3.16
CA ASP A 85 -1.51 26.90 -3.27
C ASP A 85 -0.79 27.02 -4.62
N PHE A 86 -0.13 25.94 -5.06
CA PHE A 86 0.51 25.89 -6.36
C PHE A 86 -0.47 26.12 -7.52
N TYR A 87 -1.68 25.54 -7.44
CA TYR A 87 -2.71 25.77 -8.45
C TYR A 87 -3.22 27.21 -8.46
N ILE A 88 -3.38 27.82 -7.28
CA ILE A 88 -3.77 29.22 -7.16
C ILE A 88 -2.71 30.12 -7.82
N GLU A 89 -1.43 29.96 -7.45
CA GLU A 89 -0.32 30.74 -8.03
C GLU A 89 -0.25 30.60 -9.55
N SER A 90 -0.40 29.38 -10.08
CA SER A 90 -0.41 29.13 -11.52
C SER A 90 -1.58 29.82 -12.24
N LEU A 91 -2.76 29.85 -11.62
CA LEU A 91 -3.93 30.53 -12.17
C LEU A 91 -3.81 32.05 -12.09
N GLU A 92 -3.23 32.60 -11.02
CA GLU A 92 -2.96 34.02 -10.85
C GLU A 92 -1.93 34.53 -11.87
N ASP A 93 -0.87 33.78 -12.13
CA ASP A 93 0.11 34.10 -13.19
C ASP A 93 -0.54 34.12 -14.58
N ASN A 94 -1.40 33.13 -14.87
CA ASN A 94 -2.18 33.10 -16.10
C ASN A 94 -3.14 34.30 -16.23
N LEU A 95 -3.81 34.67 -15.13
CA LEU A 95 -4.71 35.82 -15.08
C LEU A 95 -3.94 37.13 -15.38
N SER A 96 -2.79 37.32 -14.72
CA SER A 96 -1.91 38.47 -14.93
C SER A 96 -1.44 38.60 -16.38
N LYS A 97 -1.02 37.49 -17.00
CA LYS A 97 -0.63 37.46 -18.43
C LYS A 97 -1.78 37.86 -19.35
N LEU A 98 -2.99 37.36 -19.09
CA LEU A 98 -4.18 37.71 -19.88
C LEU A 98 -4.54 39.19 -19.75
N GLU A 99 -4.42 39.76 -18.55
CA GLU A 99 -4.63 41.19 -18.33
C GLU A 99 -3.60 42.04 -19.07
N GLN A 100 -2.33 41.63 -19.10
CA GLN A 100 -1.29 42.30 -19.88
C GLN A 100 -1.58 42.23 -21.39
N MET A 101 -2.00 41.07 -21.90
CA MET A 101 -2.40 40.90 -23.29
C MET A 101 -3.63 41.76 -23.67
N LYS A 102 -4.58 41.91 -22.73
CA LYS A 102 -5.75 42.78 -22.89
C LYS A 102 -5.39 44.27 -22.96
N LYS A 103 -4.33 44.69 -22.25
CA LYS A 103 -3.79 46.06 -22.33
C LYS A 103 -3.00 46.30 -23.62
N ALA A 104 -2.33 45.26 -24.13
CA ALA A 104 -1.46 45.34 -25.31
C ALA A 104 -2.21 45.21 -26.65
N SER A 105 -3.43 44.66 -26.65
CA SER A 105 -4.22 44.50 -27.86
C SER A 105 -5.62 45.09 -27.69
N ASP A 106 -6.07 45.89 -28.67
CA ASP A 106 -7.47 46.32 -28.85
C ASP A 106 -8.41 45.12 -29.17
N LEU A 107 -8.03 43.89 -28.81
CA LEU A 107 -8.83 42.69 -29.04
C LEU A 107 -9.90 42.58 -27.96
N GLY A 108 -11.13 42.82 -28.42
CA GLY A 108 -12.31 42.93 -27.59
C GLY A 108 -12.63 41.74 -26.69
N LYS A 109 -13.26 42.09 -25.56
CA LYS A 109 -14.24 41.34 -24.76
C LYS A 109 -14.04 39.82 -24.62
N ASN A 110 -12.86 39.34 -24.27
CA ASN A 110 -12.70 37.94 -23.79
C ASN A 110 -13.04 37.79 -22.28
N ASP A 111 -14.11 38.47 -21.85
CA ASP A 111 -14.52 38.61 -20.44
C ASP A 111 -14.93 37.26 -19.81
N GLY A 112 -15.42 36.33 -20.62
CA GLY A 112 -15.85 35.01 -20.16
C GLY A 112 -14.71 34.08 -19.74
N PHE A 113 -13.50 34.23 -20.28
CA PHE A 113 -12.36 33.39 -19.90
C PHE A 113 -11.73 33.84 -18.57
N VAL A 114 -11.59 35.16 -18.39
CA VAL A 114 -11.16 35.78 -17.13
C VAL A 114 -12.07 35.36 -15.97
N LYS A 115 -13.39 35.50 -16.14
CA LYS A 115 -14.39 35.08 -15.14
C LYS A 115 -14.31 33.59 -14.77
N ARG A 116 -13.95 32.72 -15.71
CA ARG A 116 -13.76 31.28 -15.42
C ARG A 116 -12.51 31.02 -14.57
N ILE A 117 -11.42 31.75 -14.82
CA ILE A 117 -10.19 31.65 -14.01
C ILE A 117 -10.44 32.20 -12.60
N GLU A 118 -11.07 33.37 -12.49
CA GLU A 118 -11.45 33.97 -11.19
C GLU A 118 -12.33 33.03 -10.36
N LYS A 119 -13.39 32.46 -10.98
CA LYS A 119 -14.24 31.45 -10.32
C LYS A 119 -13.41 30.27 -9.81
N ARG A 120 -12.39 29.84 -10.56
CA ARG A 120 -11.58 28.68 -10.20
C ARG A 120 -10.60 28.97 -9.08
N ILE A 121 -10.03 30.16 -9.05
CA ILE A 121 -9.22 30.66 -7.93
C ILE A 121 -10.07 30.67 -6.66
N TYR A 122 -11.31 31.19 -6.75
CA TYR A 122 -12.25 31.19 -5.62
C TYR A 122 -12.56 29.77 -5.11
N GLU A 123 -12.88 28.81 -5.99
CA GLU A 123 -13.11 27.41 -5.60
C GLU A 123 -11.88 26.78 -4.91
N LEU A 124 -10.66 27.08 -5.38
CA LEU A 124 -9.43 26.61 -4.73
C LEU A 124 -9.20 27.29 -3.37
N GLN A 125 -9.57 28.56 -3.21
CA GLN A 125 -9.51 29.25 -1.93
C GLN A 125 -10.49 28.65 -0.91
N GLU A 126 -11.68 28.21 -1.32
CA GLU A 126 -12.60 27.46 -0.45
C GLU A 126 -12.01 26.11 -0.02
N ILE A 127 -11.38 25.38 -0.95
CA ILE A 127 -10.67 24.13 -0.63
C ILE A 127 -9.53 24.37 0.36
N LYS A 128 -8.77 25.45 0.17
CA LYS A 128 -7.71 25.84 1.10
C LYS A 128 -8.26 26.15 2.48
N ALA A 129 -9.35 26.93 2.56
CA ALA A 129 -10.01 27.24 3.84
C ALA A 129 -10.51 25.97 4.54
N LEU A 130 -11.07 25.02 3.80
CA LEU A 130 -11.42 23.68 4.31
C LEU A 130 -10.22 22.96 4.94
N LEU A 131 -9.10 22.92 4.21
CA LEU A 131 -7.85 22.28 4.65
C LEU A 131 -7.17 23.01 5.81
N GLU A 132 -7.50 24.27 6.06
CA GLU A 132 -7.00 25.07 7.20
C GLU A 132 -7.94 25.01 8.42
N SER A 133 -9.24 24.74 8.22
CA SER A 133 -10.22 24.77 9.30
C SER A 133 -9.90 23.77 10.41
N GLU A 134 -9.91 24.25 11.66
CA GLU A 134 -9.70 23.38 12.81
C GLU A 134 -10.87 22.41 13.02
N ASP A 135 -12.10 22.88 12.73
CA ASP A 135 -13.36 22.21 13.07
C ASP A 135 -14.06 21.51 11.89
N GLY A 136 -13.47 21.57 10.68
CA GLY A 136 -14.04 20.99 9.46
C GLY A 136 -15.39 21.55 9.05
N THR A 137 -15.82 22.69 9.61
CA THR A 137 -17.11 23.32 9.30
C THR A 137 -16.88 24.54 8.43
N ILE A 138 -17.37 24.49 7.18
CA ILE A 138 -17.54 25.69 6.36
C ILE A 138 -18.83 26.37 6.80
N SER A 139 -18.77 27.65 7.15
CA SER A 139 -19.93 28.53 7.10
C SER A 139 -20.37 28.64 5.64
N SER A 140 -21.34 27.81 5.23
CA SER A 140 -21.94 27.86 3.91
C SER A 140 -22.60 29.22 3.68
N ASN A 141 -21.96 30.09 2.89
CA ASN A 141 -22.67 31.17 2.22
C ASN A 141 -23.35 30.56 0.99
N GLU A 142 -24.69 30.68 0.95
CA GLU A 142 -25.54 30.16 -0.12
C GLU A 142 -25.18 30.79 -1.48
N GLY A 143 -24.82 29.95 -2.43
CA GLY A 143 -24.54 30.34 -3.81
C GLY A 143 -24.56 29.13 -4.75
N THR A 144 -25.74 28.55 -4.98
CA THR A 144 -25.93 27.44 -5.93
C THR A 144 -25.58 27.85 -7.35
N SER A 145 -24.70 27.11 -8.03
CA SER A 145 -24.72 27.07 -9.50
C SER A 145 -24.51 25.64 -10.01
N ASP A 146 -25.59 25.14 -10.60
CA ASP A 146 -25.78 23.94 -11.40
C ASP A 146 -24.67 23.78 -12.48
N VAL A 147 -24.07 22.59 -12.59
CA VAL A 147 -23.20 22.22 -13.72
C VAL A 147 -23.55 20.81 -14.18
N SER A 148 -24.55 20.74 -15.05
CA SER A 148 -24.74 19.60 -15.94
C SER A 148 -24.43 20.03 -17.38
N THR A 149 -23.89 19.08 -18.15
CA THR A 149 -23.71 19.09 -19.62
C THR A 149 -22.37 19.59 -20.14
N ILE A 150 -21.56 18.67 -20.69
CA ILE A 150 -21.06 18.66 -22.09
C ILE A 150 -20.39 17.29 -22.35
N ASN A 151 -20.99 16.52 -23.25
CA ASN A 151 -20.38 15.40 -23.98
C ASN A 151 -19.89 15.93 -25.34
N CYS A 152 -18.76 15.43 -25.86
CA CYS A 152 -18.63 14.82 -27.20
C CYS A 152 -17.16 14.60 -27.65
N ILE A 153 -16.87 13.33 -28.01
CA ILE A 153 -16.24 12.80 -29.25
C ILE A 153 -14.85 13.31 -29.65
N TRP A 154 -13.86 12.40 -29.84
CA TRP A 154 -12.99 12.25 -31.04
C TRP A 154 -12.39 10.82 -31.13
N ASP A 155 -12.20 10.36 -32.37
CA ASP A 155 -11.90 9.00 -32.86
C ASP A 155 -10.41 8.58 -32.86
N LYS A 156 -10.18 7.26 -33.06
CA LYS A 156 -8.89 6.54 -33.27
C LYS A 156 -8.14 6.95 -34.57
N PRO A 157 -6.86 6.55 -34.76
CA PRO A 157 -6.59 5.28 -35.47
C PRO A 157 -5.29 4.49 -35.12
N ALA A 158 -5.36 3.21 -35.51
CA ALA A 158 -4.34 2.32 -36.11
C ALA A 158 -3.14 1.73 -35.34
N MET A 159 -3.12 0.38 -35.35
CA MET A 159 -2.00 -0.53 -35.06
C MET A 159 -0.89 -0.46 -36.12
N ALA A 160 0.33 -0.83 -35.72
CA ALA A 160 1.36 -1.41 -36.59
C ALA A 160 2.18 -2.49 -35.85
N CYS A 161 2.69 -3.46 -36.62
CA CYS A 161 3.20 -4.76 -36.21
C CYS A 161 4.69 -4.79 -35.78
N ILE A 162 4.96 -5.71 -34.85
CA ILE A 162 6.13 -6.59 -34.56
C ILE A 162 7.46 -6.33 -35.29
N ASP A 163 8.56 -6.36 -34.51
CA ASP A 163 9.83 -6.98 -34.94
C ASP A 163 10.43 -7.80 -33.78
N GLU A 164 10.44 -9.13 -33.93
CA GLU A 164 11.03 -10.09 -33.00
C GLU A 164 12.35 -10.60 -33.59
N SER A 165 13.48 -10.09 -33.08
CA SER A 165 14.75 -10.77 -33.26
C SER A 165 15.64 -10.59 -32.05
N ASN A 166 15.64 -11.60 -31.17
CA ASN A 166 16.81 -12.19 -30.52
C ASN A 166 16.39 -12.80 -29.19
N LEU A 167 16.42 -14.13 -29.11
CA LEU A 167 16.78 -14.89 -27.90
C LEU A 167 16.94 -16.36 -28.31
N ALA A 168 18.11 -16.67 -28.87
CA ALA A 168 18.55 -18.04 -29.05
C ALA A 168 19.47 -18.43 -27.89
N SER A 169 19.00 -19.37 -27.07
CA SER A 169 19.71 -20.61 -26.67
C SER A 169 19.29 -21.05 -25.26
N ILE A 170 18.20 -21.81 -25.15
CA ILE A 170 17.97 -22.70 -24.00
C ILE A 170 17.63 -24.08 -24.55
N SER A 171 18.50 -25.02 -24.17
CA SER A 171 18.44 -26.47 -24.31
C SER A 171 17.04 -27.07 -24.56
N GLU A 172 16.90 -27.74 -25.71
CA GLU A 172 15.75 -28.57 -26.08
C GLU A 172 15.63 -29.78 -25.15
N CYS A 173 14.80 -29.65 -24.10
CA CYS A 173 14.17 -30.80 -23.49
C CYS A 173 12.82 -31.03 -24.18
N GLN A 174 12.60 -32.24 -24.70
CA GLN A 174 11.41 -32.67 -25.42
C GLN A 174 10.12 -32.51 -24.58
N HIS A 175 9.59 -31.30 -24.49
CA HIS A 175 8.27 -31.05 -23.94
C HIS A 175 7.27 -31.01 -25.08
N ARG A 176 6.38 -32.02 -25.13
CA ARG A 176 5.15 -31.99 -25.92
C ARG A 176 4.48 -30.63 -25.73
N ASP A 177 3.95 -30.04 -26.80
CA ASP A 177 3.23 -28.78 -26.73
C ASP A 177 2.09 -28.87 -25.70
N ILE A 178 2.28 -28.20 -24.55
CA ILE A 178 1.27 -28.13 -23.50
C ILE A 178 0.20 -27.14 -23.97
N THR A 179 -1.05 -27.62 -24.00
CA THR A 179 -2.20 -26.82 -24.40
C THR A 179 -2.63 -25.83 -23.30
N LEU A 180 -3.31 -24.75 -23.70
CA LEU A 180 -3.90 -23.78 -22.77
C LEU A 180 -4.81 -24.46 -21.71
N GLU A 181 -5.56 -25.49 -22.09
CA GLU A 181 -6.46 -26.18 -21.15
C GLU A 181 -5.70 -27.00 -20.10
N GLN A 182 -4.56 -27.59 -20.48
CA GLN A 182 -3.66 -28.24 -19.53
C GLN A 182 -3.06 -27.23 -18.56
N ILE A 183 -2.63 -26.05 -19.03
CA ILE A 183 -2.12 -24.98 -18.17
C ILE A 183 -3.20 -24.47 -17.22
N ARG A 184 -4.43 -24.28 -17.69
CA ARG A 184 -5.58 -23.90 -16.85
C ARG A 184 -5.89 -24.96 -15.80
N THR A 185 -5.71 -26.23 -16.12
CA THR A 185 -5.85 -27.34 -15.15
C THR A 185 -4.77 -27.24 -14.08
N VAL A 186 -3.52 -26.92 -14.45
CA VAL A 186 -2.43 -26.67 -13.50
C VAL A 186 -2.76 -25.48 -12.60
N LEU A 187 -3.19 -24.34 -13.16
CA LEU A 187 -3.52 -23.13 -12.40
C LEU A 187 -4.69 -23.31 -11.41
N LYS A 188 -5.56 -24.30 -11.62
CA LYS A 188 -6.66 -24.65 -10.72
C LYS A 188 -6.25 -25.51 -9.53
N LYS A 189 -5.03 -26.06 -9.51
CA LYS A 189 -4.52 -26.82 -8.35
C LYS A 189 -4.50 -25.93 -7.11
N GLU A 190 -4.89 -26.49 -5.98
CA GLU A 190 -4.86 -25.79 -4.69
C GLU A 190 -3.42 -25.36 -4.37
N LYS A 191 -2.51 -26.33 -4.31
CA LYS A 191 -1.08 -26.09 -4.09
C LYS A 191 -0.26 -26.40 -5.35
N LEU A 192 0.53 -25.43 -5.81
CA LEU A 192 1.46 -25.63 -6.94
C LEU A 192 2.78 -26.19 -6.43
N ILE A 193 3.31 -27.20 -7.11
CA ILE A 193 4.68 -27.69 -6.91
C ILE A 193 5.64 -27.01 -7.90
N SER A 194 6.94 -27.23 -7.75
CA SER A 194 7.97 -26.56 -8.57
C SER A 194 7.81 -26.85 -10.07
N ASP A 195 7.45 -28.08 -10.44
CA ASP A 195 7.19 -28.43 -11.84
C ASP A 195 5.97 -27.69 -12.42
N ASP A 196 4.91 -27.50 -11.63
CA ASP A 196 3.73 -26.75 -12.06
C ASP A 196 4.07 -25.29 -12.34
N ARG A 197 4.85 -24.65 -11.45
CA ARG A 197 5.31 -23.27 -11.64
C ARG A 197 6.24 -23.14 -12.83
N ARG A 198 7.13 -24.11 -13.07
CA ARG A 198 7.97 -24.13 -14.28
C ARG A 198 7.13 -24.18 -15.56
N ILE A 199 6.05 -24.97 -15.58
CA ILE A 199 5.10 -25.02 -16.71
C ILE A 199 4.41 -23.65 -16.89
N ILE A 200 3.91 -23.06 -15.80
CA ILE A 200 3.25 -21.74 -15.82
C ILE A 200 4.21 -20.67 -16.36
N ARG A 201 5.43 -20.59 -15.82
CA ARG A 201 6.46 -19.63 -16.25
C ARG A 201 6.79 -19.78 -17.73
N SER A 202 7.01 -21.01 -18.19
CA SER A 202 7.25 -21.28 -19.62
C SER A 202 6.06 -20.83 -20.49
N ALA A 203 4.83 -21.06 -20.04
CA ALA A 203 3.63 -20.66 -20.75
C ALA A 203 3.46 -19.13 -20.83
N ILE A 204 3.83 -18.40 -19.77
CA ILE A 204 3.87 -16.92 -19.76
C ILE A 204 4.89 -16.42 -20.78
N MET A 205 6.11 -16.95 -20.75
CA MET A 205 7.16 -16.53 -21.71
C MET A 205 6.74 -16.78 -23.15
N LYS A 206 6.05 -17.89 -23.43
CA LYS A 206 5.49 -18.21 -24.76
C LYS A 206 4.21 -17.43 -25.12
N GLY A 207 3.68 -16.60 -24.22
CA GLY A 207 2.44 -15.83 -24.45
C GLY A 207 1.17 -16.70 -24.52
N ILE A 208 1.21 -17.93 -23.99
CA ILE A 208 0.05 -18.84 -23.98
C ILE A 208 -0.95 -18.41 -22.90
N ILE A 209 -0.45 -17.90 -21.78
CA ILE A 209 -1.23 -17.29 -20.70
C ILE A 209 -0.59 -15.94 -20.34
N GLY A 210 -1.38 -15.04 -19.76
CA GLY A 210 -0.93 -13.71 -19.36
C GLY A 210 -1.44 -13.28 -17.98
N GLU A 211 -1.42 -11.96 -17.72
CA GLU A 211 -1.83 -11.37 -16.44
C GLU A 211 -3.22 -11.81 -15.98
N LYS A 212 -4.15 -12.00 -16.93
CA LYS A 212 -5.54 -12.36 -16.63
C LYS A 212 -5.64 -13.73 -15.95
N GLU A 213 -4.97 -14.75 -16.47
CA GLU A 213 -4.92 -16.08 -15.86
C GLU A 213 -4.29 -16.03 -14.46
N ILE A 214 -3.24 -15.23 -14.28
CA ILE A 214 -2.55 -15.04 -13.01
C ILE A 214 -3.45 -14.34 -11.98
N ARG A 215 -4.17 -13.28 -12.37
CA ARG A 215 -5.18 -12.64 -11.51
C ARG A 215 -6.31 -13.57 -11.12
N ASN A 216 -6.82 -14.37 -12.06
CA ASN A 216 -7.88 -15.33 -11.75
C ASN A 216 -7.47 -16.27 -10.63
N ARG A 217 -6.20 -16.73 -10.64
CA ARG A 217 -5.64 -17.51 -9.54
C ARG A 217 -5.52 -16.68 -8.26
N GLY A 218 -4.99 -15.46 -8.33
CA GLY A 218 -4.90 -14.58 -7.18
C GLY A 218 -6.25 -14.25 -6.53
N SER A 219 -7.34 -14.21 -7.30
CA SER A 219 -8.70 -14.05 -6.75
C SER A 219 -9.14 -15.19 -5.83
N MET A 220 -8.62 -16.41 -6.05
CA MET A 220 -8.87 -17.54 -5.16
C MET A 220 -8.15 -17.33 -3.83
N VAL A 221 -6.91 -16.86 -3.88
CA VAL A 221 -6.09 -16.53 -2.71
C VAL A 221 -6.71 -15.37 -1.93
N ARG A 222 -7.15 -14.31 -2.62
CA ARG A 222 -7.83 -13.16 -2.01
C ARG A 222 -9.07 -13.57 -1.23
N LYS A 223 -9.93 -14.41 -1.81
CA LYS A 223 -11.12 -14.93 -1.10
C LYS A 223 -10.75 -15.64 0.21
N LYS A 224 -9.65 -16.39 0.22
CA LYS A 224 -9.17 -17.06 1.44
C LYS A 224 -8.63 -16.05 2.44
N TYR A 225 -7.80 -15.10 2.00
CA TYR A 225 -7.30 -13.99 2.80
C TYR A 225 -8.46 -13.19 3.44
N ASP A 226 -9.43 -12.74 2.65
CA ASP A 226 -10.60 -11.98 3.10
C ASP A 226 -11.40 -12.76 4.15
N SER A 227 -11.54 -14.09 3.97
CA SER A 227 -12.22 -14.94 4.96
C SER A 227 -11.50 -14.96 6.32
N LEU A 228 -10.17 -14.86 6.33
CA LEU A 228 -9.36 -14.79 7.56
C LEU A 228 -9.45 -13.40 8.19
N ILE A 229 -9.50 -12.33 7.38
CA ILE A 229 -9.73 -10.96 7.86
C ILE A 229 -11.12 -10.85 8.53
N VAL A 230 -12.16 -11.44 7.95
CA VAL A 230 -13.49 -11.49 8.57
C VAL A 230 -13.45 -12.26 9.89
N LYS A 231 -12.73 -13.39 9.97
CA LYS A 231 -12.55 -14.16 11.22
C LYS A 231 -11.79 -13.35 12.27
N ARG A 232 -10.72 -12.65 11.87
CA ARG A 232 -9.95 -11.73 12.74
C ARG A 232 -10.87 -10.66 13.32
N LYS A 233 -11.67 -10.00 12.48
CA LYS A 233 -12.60 -8.94 12.92
C LYS A 233 -13.60 -9.47 13.95
N ARG A 234 -14.25 -10.61 13.68
CA ARG A 234 -15.20 -11.24 14.62
C ARG A 234 -14.55 -11.58 15.97
N GLU A 235 -13.32 -12.09 15.95
CA GLU A 235 -12.59 -12.42 17.17
C GLU A 235 -12.20 -11.15 17.95
N CYS A 236 -11.82 -10.08 17.25
CA CYS A 236 -11.56 -8.78 17.86
C CYS A 236 -12.82 -8.21 18.53
N ASP A 237 -13.94 -8.20 17.81
CA ASP A 237 -15.24 -7.73 18.31
C ASP A 237 -15.68 -8.53 19.54
N TYR A 238 -15.46 -9.85 19.54
CA TYR A 238 -15.72 -10.72 20.68
C TYR A 238 -14.87 -10.33 21.90
N LEU A 239 -13.56 -10.17 21.73
CA LEU A 239 -12.64 -9.78 22.82
C LEU A 239 -13.03 -8.43 23.41
N GLN A 240 -13.32 -7.44 22.57
CA GLN A 240 -13.75 -6.10 23.00
C GLN A 240 -15.10 -6.13 23.73
N SER A 241 -16.07 -6.90 23.20
CA SER A 241 -17.37 -7.07 23.85
C SER A 241 -17.24 -7.68 25.24
N LYS A 242 -16.40 -8.71 25.38
CA LYS A 242 -16.13 -9.37 26.66
C LYS A 242 -15.43 -8.47 27.67
N LEU A 243 -14.45 -7.69 27.23
CA LEU A 243 -13.79 -6.69 28.09
C LEU A 243 -14.79 -5.64 28.61
N ARG A 244 -15.68 -5.14 27.74
CA ARG A 244 -16.74 -4.19 28.15
C ARG A 244 -17.74 -4.82 29.12
N GLU A 245 -18.12 -6.08 28.93
CA GLU A 245 -18.99 -6.82 29.85
C GLU A 245 -18.36 -6.94 31.25
N ILE A 246 -17.07 -7.28 31.32
CA ILE A 246 -16.32 -7.37 32.57
C ILE A 246 -16.23 -6.01 33.26
N ALA A 247 -15.91 -4.95 32.52
CA ALA A 247 -15.83 -3.60 33.07
C ALA A 247 -17.16 -3.17 33.71
N ARG A 248 -18.30 -3.41 33.04
CA ARG A 248 -19.63 -3.14 33.60
C ARG A 248 -19.90 -3.94 34.87
N ARG A 249 -19.54 -5.23 34.89
CA ARG A 249 -19.72 -6.09 36.08
C ARG A 249 -18.88 -5.62 37.27
N LEU A 250 -17.67 -5.12 37.02
CA LEU A 250 -16.82 -4.54 38.06
C LEU A 250 -17.38 -3.23 38.61
N ALA A 251 -17.97 -2.38 37.75
CA ALA A 251 -18.59 -1.11 38.15
C ALA A 251 -19.80 -1.29 39.08
N LEU A 252 -20.47 -2.44 39.04
CA LEU A 252 -21.62 -2.76 39.90
C LEU A 252 -21.24 -3.17 41.33
N ASN A 253 -20.00 -2.96 41.75
CA ASN A 253 -19.47 -3.36 43.07
C ASN A 253 -19.75 -4.83 43.41
N PRO A 254 -19.24 -5.77 42.60
CA PRO A 254 -19.56 -7.18 42.72
C PRO A 254 -19.04 -7.75 44.04
N SER A 255 -19.72 -8.80 44.54
CA SER A 255 -19.32 -9.50 45.76
C SER A 255 -17.90 -10.07 45.65
N LYS A 256 -17.29 -10.41 46.80
CA LYS A 256 -15.93 -10.99 46.82
C LYS A 256 -15.83 -12.27 45.97
N GLN A 257 -16.88 -13.09 45.95
CA GLN A 257 -16.92 -14.31 45.16
C GLN A 257 -17.02 -14.03 43.66
N ASP A 258 -17.83 -13.04 43.28
CA ASP A 258 -17.96 -12.58 41.90
C ASP A 258 -16.65 -11.99 41.37
N ARG A 259 -15.93 -11.20 42.20
CA ARG A 259 -14.60 -10.67 41.86
C ARG A 259 -13.61 -11.80 41.53
N LYS A 260 -13.62 -12.90 42.29
CA LYS A 260 -12.76 -14.06 42.03
C LYS A 260 -13.10 -14.71 40.68
N GLY A 261 -14.39 -14.84 40.35
CA GLY A 261 -14.85 -15.34 39.05
C GLY A 261 -14.42 -14.44 37.88
N ILE A 262 -14.64 -13.12 38.02
CA ILE A 262 -14.24 -12.11 37.02
C ILE A 262 -12.73 -12.17 36.76
N LYS A 263 -11.92 -12.33 37.81
CA LYS A 263 -10.47 -12.43 37.70
C LYS A 263 -10.01 -13.62 36.85
N VAL A 264 -10.63 -14.79 37.02
CA VAL A 264 -10.35 -15.96 36.18
C VAL A 264 -10.72 -15.69 34.72
N GLU A 265 -11.84 -15.01 34.48
CA GLU A 265 -12.28 -14.61 33.13
C GLU A 265 -11.28 -13.64 32.47
N ILE A 266 -10.79 -12.65 33.20
CA ILE A 266 -9.75 -11.72 32.74
C ILE A 266 -8.47 -12.47 32.34
N LEU A 267 -8.01 -13.43 33.14
CA LEU A 267 -6.82 -14.22 32.83
C LEU A 267 -6.99 -15.02 31.53
N ASN A 268 -8.15 -15.66 31.36
CA ASN A 268 -8.48 -16.39 30.12
C ASN A 268 -8.54 -15.45 28.91
N LEU A 269 -9.10 -14.24 29.06
CA LEU A 269 -9.13 -13.25 27.99
C LEU A 269 -7.73 -12.73 27.64
N LYS A 270 -6.84 -12.52 28.61
CA LYS A 270 -5.44 -12.10 28.35
C LYS A 270 -4.70 -13.15 27.52
N GLU A 271 -4.85 -14.42 27.87
CA GLU A 271 -4.24 -15.51 27.11
C GLU A 271 -4.83 -15.59 25.69
N ARG A 272 -6.16 -15.48 25.56
CA ARG A 272 -6.82 -15.46 24.24
C ARG A 272 -6.42 -14.24 23.41
N GLN A 273 -6.19 -13.08 24.01
CA GLN A 273 -5.71 -11.88 23.34
C GLN A 273 -4.26 -12.04 22.86
N LYS A 274 -3.40 -12.72 23.64
CA LYS A 274 -2.05 -13.08 23.22
C LYS A 274 -2.08 -13.99 22.00
N GLN A 275 -2.92 -15.05 22.05
CA GLN A 275 -3.14 -15.95 20.92
C GLN A 275 -3.73 -15.24 19.71
N TYR A 276 -4.65 -14.29 19.90
CA TYR A 276 -5.20 -13.46 18.84
C TYR A 276 -4.10 -12.66 18.13
N LYS A 277 -3.24 -11.97 18.89
CA LYS A 277 -2.14 -11.16 18.33
C LYS A 277 -1.15 -12.02 17.54
N SER A 278 -0.80 -13.20 18.03
CA SER A 278 0.12 -14.11 17.32
C SER A 278 -0.53 -14.79 16.12
N LYS A 279 -1.84 -15.04 16.15
CA LYS A 279 -2.56 -15.74 15.06
C LYS A 279 -2.96 -14.82 13.92
N TYR A 280 -3.25 -13.56 14.23
CA TYR A 280 -3.87 -12.63 13.29
C TYR A 280 -3.02 -11.38 13.03
N SER A 281 -1.70 -11.47 13.20
CA SER A 281 -0.81 -10.46 12.62
C SER A 281 -0.98 -10.46 11.10
N GLN A 282 -0.84 -9.30 10.45
CA GLN A 282 -1.01 -9.20 9.00
C GLN A 282 -0.06 -10.14 8.26
N GLN A 283 1.22 -10.14 8.66
CA GLN A 283 2.25 -11.00 8.11
C GLN A 283 1.92 -12.48 8.29
N ASP A 284 1.41 -12.88 9.47
CA ASP A 284 1.06 -14.28 9.73
C ASP A 284 -0.19 -14.72 8.96
N ILE A 285 -1.22 -13.88 8.85
CA ILE A 285 -2.39 -14.17 8.01
C ILE A 285 -1.96 -14.35 6.57
N MET A 286 -1.12 -13.45 6.07
CA MET A 286 -0.62 -13.50 4.70
C MET A 286 0.21 -14.77 4.47
N LYS A 287 1.18 -15.02 5.34
CA LYS A 287 2.04 -16.21 5.30
C LYS A 287 1.21 -17.49 5.33
N TYR A 288 0.28 -17.62 6.27
CA TYR A 288 -0.63 -18.75 6.37
C TYR A 288 -1.47 -18.92 5.09
N THR A 289 -1.99 -17.82 4.55
CA THR A 289 -2.78 -17.86 3.30
C THR A 289 -1.92 -18.38 2.15
N LEU A 290 -0.75 -17.78 1.92
CA LEU A 290 0.13 -18.14 0.81
C LEU A 290 0.72 -19.56 0.95
N GLN A 291 0.98 -20.04 2.17
CA GLN A 291 1.53 -21.37 2.45
C GLN A 291 0.59 -22.53 2.02
N GLU A 292 -0.71 -22.26 1.94
CA GLU A 292 -1.68 -23.22 1.39
C GLU A 292 -1.47 -23.43 -0.12
N TYR A 293 -0.99 -22.40 -0.83
CA TYR A 293 -0.85 -22.41 -2.29
C TYR A 293 0.57 -22.73 -2.78
N ARG A 294 1.60 -22.49 -1.95
CA ARG A 294 3.02 -22.80 -2.25
C ARG A 294 3.86 -22.88 -0.98
N ASN A 295 5.11 -23.34 -1.11
CA ASN A 295 6.09 -23.22 -0.01
C ASN A 295 6.66 -21.80 0.04
N LEU A 296 6.83 -21.28 1.26
CA LEU A 296 7.40 -19.97 1.56
C LEU A 296 8.54 -20.12 2.56
N GLY A 297 9.48 -19.19 2.53
CA GLY A 297 10.59 -19.16 3.47
C GLY A 297 11.74 -20.08 3.08
N LEU A 298 12.64 -20.27 4.04
CA LEU A 298 13.87 -21.03 3.88
C LEU A 298 13.56 -22.52 3.63
N SER A 299 14.33 -23.14 2.74
CA SER A 299 14.39 -24.60 2.62
C SER A 299 15.18 -25.20 3.80
N ASP A 300 15.07 -26.51 3.99
CA ASP A 300 15.81 -27.22 5.05
C ASP A 300 17.34 -27.16 4.83
N ASP A 301 17.79 -26.94 3.59
CA ASP A 301 19.19 -26.84 3.16
C ASP A 301 19.64 -25.40 2.86
N ASP A 302 18.87 -24.39 3.28
CA ASP A 302 19.17 -22.98 3.05
C ASP A 302 20.56 -22.60 3.59
N GLN A 303 21.43 -22.12 2.71
CA GLN A 303 22.80 -21.70 3.06
C GLN A 303 22.89 -20.19 3.36
N GLY A 304 21.77 -19.49 3.43
CA GLY A 304 21.72 -18.05 3.58
C GLY A 304 21.99 -17.27 2.29
N GLN A 305 21.57 -16.00 2.28
CA GLN A 305 21.87 -15.08 1.20
C GLN A 305 23.38 -14.76 1.21
N LYS A 306 24.01 -14.80 0.03
CA LYS A 306 25.41 -14.40 -0.12
C LYS A 306 25.49 -12.88 -0.26
N TYR A 307 26.51 -12.29 0.34
CA TYR A 307 26.78 -10.86 0.29
C TYR A 307 28.20 -10.60 -0.21
N GLU A 308 28.35 -9.57 -1.05
CA GLU A 308 29.64 -9.10 -1.54
C GLU A 308 30.04 -7.81 -0.80
N SER A 309 31.34 -7.60 -0.60
CA SER A 309 31.91 -6.34 -0.12
C SER A 309 32.41 -5.53 -1.32
N ASP A 310 31.94 -4.28 -1.47
CA ASP A 310 32.33 -3.39 -2.59
C ASP A 310 33.55 -2.50 -2.27
N GLY A 311 34.39 -2.93 -1.32
CA GLY A 311 35.48 -2.13 -0.75
C GLY A 311 35.10 -1.39 0.55
N GLY A 312 33.85 -1.51 1.00
CA GLY A 312 33.37 -1.22 2.36
C GLY A 312 32.81 -2.47 3.07
N GLU A 313 32.55 -2.36 4.37
CA GLU A 313 31.80 -3.39 5.12
C GLU A 313 30.33 -3.41 4.63
N SER A 314 29.83 -4.59 4.27
CA SER A 314 28.40 -4.80 3.99
C SER A 314 27.57 -4.31 5.17
N SER A 315 26.47 -3.59 4.89
CA SER A 315 25.70 -2.97 5.97
C SER A 315 24.88 -4.03 6.74
N LEU A 316 25.25 -4.27 8.00
CA LEU A 316 24.51 -5.19 8.88
C LEU A 316 23.02 -4.86 8.99
N ILE A 317 22.66 -3.57 9.03
CA ILE A 317 21.25 -3.14 9.07
C ILE A 317 20.49 -3.61 7.82
N VAL A 318 21.13 -3.56 6.65
CA VAL A 318 20.53 -3.99 5.38
C VAL A 318 20.46 -5.51 5.32
N ILE A 319 21.53 -6.20 5.72
CA ILE A 319 21.57 -7.66 5.79
C ILE A 319 20.46 -8.17 6.72
N ASP A 320 20.37 -7.65 7.94
CA ASP A 320 19.34 -8.05 8.91
C ASP A 320 17.92 -7.82 8.36
N ALA A 321 17.71 -6.71 7.63
CA ALA A 321 16.43 -6.42 7.01
C ALA A 321 16.09 -7.43 5.89
N ILE A 322 17.04 -7.73 4.99
CA ILE A 322 16.87 -8.75 3.94
C ILE A 322 16.60 -10.12 4.58
N GLU A 323 17.42 -10.55 5.54
CA GLU A 323 17.25 -11.82 6.23
C GLU A 323 15.89 -11.94 6.92
N SER A 324 15.39 -10.85 7.52
CA SER A 324 14.10 -10.84 8.21
C SER A 324 12.91 -11.12 7.29
N ILE A 325 13.00 -10.76 6.00
CA ILE A 325 11.88 -10.90 5.06
C ILE A 325 11.86 -12.26 4.34
N ARG A 326 13.00 -12.95 4.28
CA ARG A 326 13.16 -14.22 3.54
C ARG A 326 12.12 -15.26 3.95
N SER A 327 11.68 -15.26 5.22
CA SER A 327 10.68 -16.21 5.74
C SER A 327 9.24 -16.02 5.22
N PHE A 328 8.97 -14.93 4.47
CA PHE A 328 7.63 -14.57 3.99
C PHE A 328 7.48 -14.70 2.47
N VAL A 329 8.58 -14.64 1.73
CA VAL A 329 8.59 -14.74 0.27
C VAL A 329 8.68 -16.21 -0.16
N PRO A 330 8.43 -16.52 -1.44
CA PRO A 330 8.55 -17.88 -1.93
C PRO A 330 9.90 -18.56 -1.70
N THR A 331 9.86 -19.84 -1.31
CA THR A 331 11.09 -20.64 -1.10
C THR A 331 11.98 -20.66 -2.35
N GLU A 332 11.39 -20.88 -3.51
CA GLU A 332 12.13 -20.89 -4.78
C GLU A 332 12.76 -19.53 -5.13
N TRP A 333 12.17 -18.42 -4.67
CA TRP A 333 12.76 -17.09 -4.87
C TRP A 333 13.96 -16.88 -3.96
N VAL A 334 13.87 -17.35 -2.71
CA VAL A 334 14.98 -17.34 -1.75
C VAL A 334 16.13 -18.22 -2.24
N GLU A 335 15.85 -19.45 -2.66
CA GLU A 335 16.86 -20.38 -3.20
C GLU A 335 17.60 -19.76 -4.38
N LYS A 336 16.86 -19.18 -5.34
CA LYS A 336 17.45 -18.54 -6.51
C LYS A 336 18.24 -17.27 -6.17
N SER A 337 17.81 -16.49 -5.17
CA SER A 337 18.54 -15.29 -4.75
C SER A 337 19.84 -15.63 -4.02
N ASN A 338 19.88 -16.72 -3.25
CA ASN A 338 21.07 -17.17 -2.53
C ASN A 338 22.25 -17.51 -3.46
N ASP A 339 21.99 -17.84 -4.71
CA ASP A 339 23.02 -18.13 -5.72
C ASP A 339 23.77 -16.89 -6.21
N ILE A 340 23.22 -15.70 -5.95
CA ILE A 340 23.75 -14.43 -6.48
C ILE A 340 24.16 -13.53 -5.30
N PRO A 341 25.46 -13.23 -5.13
CA PRO A 341 25.93 -12.31 -4.10
C PRO A 341 25.33 -10.90 -4.26
N ILE A 342 24.84 -10.32 -3.16
CA ILE A 342 24.27 -8.97 -3.13
C ILE A 342 25.24 -7.99 -2.48
N THR A 343 25.44 -6.84 -3.12
CA THR A 343 26.10 -5.68 -2.49
C THR A 343 25.07 -4.88 -1.71
N THR A 344 25.34 -4.55 -0.45
CA THR A 344 24.38 -3.86 0.43
C THR A 344 24.83 -2.46 0.80
N ARG A 345 23.89 -1.49 0.82
CA ARG A 345 24.18 -0.10 1.19
C ARG A 345 23.11 0.49 2.11
N TYR A 346 23.51 1.09 3.23
CA TYR A 346 22.57 1.82 4.08
C TYR A 346 22.56 3.29 3.73
N MET A 347 21.38 3.80 3.40
CA MET A 347 21.18 5.18 2.93
C MET A 347 20.89 6.17 4.07
N GLY A 348 20.91 5.70 5.32
CA GLY A 348 20.54 6.50 6.49
C GLY A 348 19.03 6.63 6.70
N GLN A 349 18.65 7.32 7.77
CA GLN A 349 17.26 7.42 8.22
C GLN A 349 16.36 8.20 7.23
N ARG A 350 16.93 9.12 6.46
CA ARG A 350 16.21 9.96 5.48
C ARG A 350 16.57 9.63 4.02
N GLY A 351 17.39 8.59 3.82
CA GLY A 351 17.78 8.15 2.49
C GLY A 351 16.64 7.42 1.80
N ARG A 352 16.61 7.51 0.47
CA ARG A 352 15.73 6.69 -0.37
C ARG A 352 16.44 5.39 -0.70
N GLY A 353 15.72 4.28 -0.60
CA GLY A 353 16.20 2.99 -1.09
C GLY A 353 16.30 2.99 -2.61
N TYR A 354 17.07 2.04 -3.12
CA TYR A 354 17.07 1.68 -4.53
C TYR A 354 17.64 0.28 -4.74
N PHE A 355 17.19 -0.33 -5.83
CA PHE A 355 17.77 -1.50 -6.44
C PHE A 355 18.48 -1.08 -7.74
N ASP A 356 19.64 -1.69 -8.02
CA ASP A 356 20.37 -1.50 -9.27
C ASP A 356 21.11 -2.79 -9.66
N MET A 357 21.27 -3.00 -10.97
CA MET A 357 22.05 -4.10 -11.55
C MET A 357 23.28 -3.52 -12.25
N LYS A 358 24.41 -3.46 -11.54
CA LYS A 358 25.65 -2.91 -12.08
C LYS A 358 26.61 -4.03 -12.45
N ASP A 359 27.01 -4.09 -13.72
CA ASP A 359 27.93 -5.12 -14.24
C ASP A 359 27.46 -6.56 -13.93
N GLY A 360 26.13 -6.78 -13.94
CA GLY A 360 25.50 -8.05 -13.61
C GLY A 360 25.44 -8.37 -12.11
N LYS A 361 25.81 -7.43 -11.23
CA LYS A 361 25.79 -7.59 -9.78
C LYS A 361 24.66 -6.76 -9.15
N PRO A 362 23.81 -7.37 -8.31
CA PRO A 362 22.74 -6.65 -7.63
C PRO A 362 23.29 -5.79 -6.50
N ILE A 363 22.84 -4.54 -6.47
CA ILE A 363 23.05 -3.60 -5.36
C ILE A 363 21.68 -3.34 -4.74
N ILE A 364 21.58 -3.59 -3.44
CA ILE A 364 20.39 -3.26 -2.65
C ILE A 364 20.76 -2.19 -1.63
N ALA A 365 20.17 -1.01 -1.80
CA ALA A 365 20.32 0.10 -0.89
C ALA A 365 19.02 0.34 -0.12
N LEU A 366 19.07 0.34 1.22
CA LEU A 366 17.88 0.57 2.04
C LEU A 366 18.00 1.85 2.86
N GLY A 367 16.89 2.56 2.99
CA GLY A 367 16.76 3.75 3.84
C GLY A 367 15.74 3.55 4.96
N GLY A 368 15.75 4.47 5.93
CA GLY A 368 14.77 4.53 7.03
C GLY A 368 15.25 3.96 8.36
N ILE A 369 14.30 3.76 9.28
CA ILE A 369 14.52 3.20 10.63
C ILE A 369 13.52 2.11 10.99
N GLY A 370 14.00 1.09 11.71
CA GLY A 370 13.16 -0.01 12.21
C GLY A 370 12.31 -0.65 11.13
N ARG A 371 10.98 -0.63 11.31
CA ARG A 371 10.01 -1.22 10.38
C ARG A 371 10.08 -0.63 8.96
N GLN A 372 10.54 0.62 8.81
CA GLN A 372 10.70 1.25 7.49
C GLN A 372 11.82 0.58 6.67
N VAL A 373 12.91 0.16 7.31
CA VAL A 373 14.01 -0.55 6.62
C VAL A 373 13.51 -1.90 6.11
N GLN A 374 12.72 -2.61 6.93
CA GLN A 374 12.10 -3.87 6.51
C GLN A 374 11.10 -3.68 5.36
N ARG A 375 10.32 -2.60 5.38
CA ARG A 375 9.44 -2.24 4.26
C ARG A 375 10.24 -1.97 2.99
N CYS A 376 11.30 -1.18 3.10
CA CYS A 376 12.23 -0.93 2.00
C CYS A 376 12.84 -2.25 1.49
N ALA A 377 13.18 -3.19 2.37
CA ALA A 377 13.70 -4.49 1.96
C ALA A 377 12.70 -5.28 1.10
N PHE A 378 11.41 -5.29 1.44
CA PHE A 378 10.38 -5.91 0.59
C PHE A 378 10.30 -5.24 -0.79
N HIS A 379 10.42 -3.91 -0.84
CA HIS A 379 10.41 -3.15 -2.10
C HIS A 379 11.59 -3.50 -2.99
N GLU A 380 12.82 -3.30 -2.50
CA GLU A 380 14.03 -3.47 -3.31
C GLU A 380 14.29 -4.94 -3.66
N MET A 381 13.98 -5.87 -2.76
CA MET A 381 14.03 -7.29 -3.09
C MET A 381 12.96 -7.66 -4.12
N GLY A 382 11.81 -6.97 -4.15
CA GLY A 382 10.80 -7.11 -5.21
C GLY A 382 11.40 -6.87 -6.59
N HIS A 383 12.12 -5.76 -6.77
CA HIS A 383 12.84 -5.48 -8.01
C HIS A 383 13.94 -6.50 -8.32
N PHE A 384 14.64 -6.98 -7.29
CA PHE A 384 15.59 -8.06 -7.50
C PHE A 384 14.90 -9.34 -8.02
N TYR A 385 13.73 -9.70 -7.48
CA TYR A 385 12.96 -10.85 -7.96
C TYR A 385 12.42 -10.65 -9.38
N GLU A 386 12.09 -9.43 -9.79
CA GLU A 386 11.75 -9.11 -11.19
C GLU A 386 12.91 -9.43 -12.16
N GLU A 387 14.18 -9.20 -11.75
CA GLU A 387 15.34 -9.63 -12.53
C GLU A 387 15.48 -11.16 -12.58
N LEU A 388 15.26 -11.82 -11.43
CA LEU A 388 15.42 -13.27 -11.34
C LEU A 388 14.34 -14.02 -12.10
N PHE A 389 13.14 -13.46 -12.20
CA PHE A 389 11.98 -14.08 -12.84
C PHE A 389 11.40 -13.12 -13.88
N PRO A 390 11.95 -13.10 -15.11
CA PRO A 390 11.51 -12.20 -16.18
C PRO A 390 10.01 -12.32 -16.52
N GLU A 391 9.39 -13.46 -16.18
CA GLU A 391 7.95 -13.65 -16.28
C GLU A 391 7.16 -12.61 -15.48
N ILE A 392 7.70 -12.14 -14.35
CA ILE A 392 7.09 -11.09 -13.53
C ILE A 392 6.98 -9.79 -14.33
N ARG A 393 8.08 -9.31 -14.92
CA ARG A 393 8.08 -8.08 -15.74
C ARG A 393 7.14 -8.16 -16.93
N LYS A 394 7.10 -9.34 -17.58
CA LYS A 394 6.15 -9.57 -18.67
C LYS A 394 4.70 -9.42 -18.19
N LEU A 395 4.36 -10.03 -17.06
CA LEU A 395 3.03 -9.90 -16.46
C LEU A 395 2.72 -8.47 -16.00
N GLU A 396 3.71 -7.77 -15.44
CA GLU A 396 3.59 -6.37 -15.03
C GLU A 396 3.33 -5.46 -16.22
N HIS A 397 4.07 -5.64 -17.31
CA HIS A 397 3.85 -4.91 -18.56
C HIS A 397 2.44 -5.14 -19.11
N GLU A 398 1.99 -6.40 -19.19
CA GLU A 398 0.63 -6.74 -19.63
C GLU A 398 -0.44 -6.10 -18.74
N PHE A 399 -0.28 -6.20 -17.41
CA PHE A 399 -1.21 -5.63 -16.44
C PHE A 399 -1.23 -4.10 -16.52
N TYR A 400 -0.06 -3.47 -16.53
CA TYR A 400 0.14 -2.03 -16.63
C TYR A 400 -0.49 -1.46 -17.88
N ASN A 401 -0.20 -2.03 -19.05
CA ASN A 401 -0.75 -1.59 -20.33
C ASN A 401 -2.28 -1.69 -20.39
N ARG A 402 -2.84 -2.80 -19.88
CA ARG A 402 -4.29 -2.96 -19.84
C ARG A 402 -4.93 -1.92 -18.94
N ARG A 403 -4.38 -1.73 -17.75
CA ARG A 403 -4.91 -0.84 -16.71
C ARG A 403 -4.83 0.63 -17.09
N THR A 404 -3.70 1.04 -17.64
CA THR A 404 -3.42 2.44 -17.99
C THR A 404 -3.81 2.79 -19.43
N SER A 405 -4.57 1.92 -20.10
CA SER A 405 -4.99 2.14 -21.48
C SER A 405 -5.83 3.40 -21.61
N GLY A 406 -5.33 4.38 -22.36
CA GLY A 406 -5.99 5.68 -22.54
C GLY A 406 -5.67 6.73 -21.46
N GLU A 407 -4.79 6.42 -20.51
CA GLU A 407 -4.30 7.38 -19.52
C GLU A 407 -3.07 8.13 -20.04
N ASP A 408 -3.08 9.46 -19.90
CA ASP A 408 -1.96 10.32 -20.27
C ASP A 408 -0.86 10.31 -19.22
N LEU A 409 0.39 10.43 -19.66
CA LEU A 409 1.54 10.62 -18.77
C LEU A 409 1.47 11.97 -18.06
N GLN A 410 1.64 11.94 -16.76
CA GLN A 410 1.62 13.12 -15.90
C GLN A 410 2.78 13.04 -14.89
N CYS A 411 3.35 14.18 -14.52
CA CYS A 411 4.40 14.21 -13.50
C CYS A 411 3.85 13.74 -12.14
N LEU A 412 4.64 12.95 -11.41
CA LEU A 412 4.30 12.44 -10.07
C LEU A 412 4.08 13.55 -9.03
N GLY A 413 4.63 14.74 -9.26
CA GLY A 413 4.41 15.92 -8.41
C GLY A 413 5.58 16.22 -7.47
N TYR A 414 5.26 16.86 -6.34
CA TYR A 414 6.26 17.35 -5.39
C TYR A 414 7.10 16.20 -4.80
N GLY A 415 8.41 16.42 -4.64
CA GLY A 415 9.35 15.40 -4.16
C GLY A 415 9.87 14.44 -5.23
N TYR A 416 9.39 14.55 -6.47
CA TYR A 416 9.86 13.80 -7.64
C TYR A 416 10.45 14.75 -8.69
N ARG A 417 11.34 14.23 -9.54
CA ARG A 417 11.90 14.98 -10.66
C ARG A 417 10.84 15.17 -11.74
N LYS A 418 10.96 16.23 -12.54
CA LYS A 418 9.99 16.54 -13.61
C LYS A 418 9.86 15.46 -14.68
N ASN A 419 10.89 14.62 -14.83
CA ASN A 419 10.90 13.48 -15.75
C ASN A 419 10.41 12.18 -15.11
N GLU A 420 10.08 12.18 -13.81
CA GLU A 420 9.38 11.07 -13.17
C GLU A 420 7.89 11.25 -13.42
N VAL A 421 7.42 10.53 -14.42
CA VAL A 421 6.04 10.56 -14.91
C VAL A 421 5.33 9.26 -14.55
N THR A 422 4.01 9.33 -14.46
CA THR A 422 3.12 8.22 -14.11
C THR A 422 1.86 8.30 -14.95
N ARG A 423 1.23 7.13 -15.17
CA ARG A 423 -0.17 7.03 -15.59
C ARG A 423 -0.98 6.71 -14.35
N PHE A 424 -1.76 7.70 -13.88
CA PHE A 424 -2.40 7.63 -12.57
C PHE A 424 -3.38 6.44 -12.43
N ASP A 425 -4.19 6.16 -13.47
CA ASP A 425 -5.29 5.17 -13.41
C ASP A 425 -6.04 5.24 -12.05
N HIS A 426 -6.62 4.12 -11.59
CA HIS A 426 -7.21 3.90 -10.29
C HIS A 426 -6.24 3.15 -9.36
N PHE A 427 -4.92 3.28 -9.58
CA PHE A 427 -3.95 2.76 -8.63
C PHE A 427 -4.16 3.39 -7.25
N ILE A 428 -3.86 2.62 -6.20
CA ILE A 428 -3.98 3.09 -4.82
C ILE A 428 -2.99 4.23 -4.55
N ASP A 429 -1.79 4.11 -5.12
CA ASP A 429 -0.76 5.14 -5.09
C ASP A 429 -0.30 5.45 -6.53
N PRO A 430 -0.20 6.73 -6.94
CA PRO A 430 0.29 7.10 -8.27
C PRO A 430 1.67 6.55 -8.62
N TYR A 431 2.52 6.28 -7.62
CA TYR A 431 3.83 5.69 -7.83
C TYR A 431 3.76 4.29 -8.45
N MET A 432 2.69 3.53 -8.19
CA MET A 432 2.45 2.23 -8.85
C MET A 432 2.28 2.35 -10.37
N GLY A 433 1.84 3.51 -10.84
CA GLY A 433 1.69 3.86 -12.25
C GLY A 433 2.94 4.46 -12.89
N LYS A 434 4.06 4.56 -12.17
CA LYS A 434 5.30 5.20 -12.64
C LYS A 434 5.79 4.57 -13.93
N ASP A 435 6.13 5.41 -14.89
CA ASP A 435 6.57 4.99 -16.21
C ASP A 435 8.09 5.10 -16.35
N TYR A 436 8.73 3.95 -16.55
CA TYR A 436 10.17 3.83 -16.84
C TYR A 436 10.47 3.60 -18.34
N GLY A 437 9.51 3.91 -19.21
CA GLY A 437 9.59 3.72 -20.67
C GLY A 437 8.59 2.71 -21.22
N ASN A 438 7.87 2.01 -20.33
CA ASN A 438 6.79 1.08 -20.62
C ASN A 438 7.10 0.08 -21.76
N THR A 439 8.21 -0.62 -21.61
CA THR A 439 8.61 -1.76 -22.45
C THR A 439 8.51 -3.07 -21.67
N GLU A 440 8.52 -4.22 -22.34
CA GLU A 440 8.56 -5.53 -21.68
C GLU A 440 9.78 -5.73 -20.75
N THR A 441 10.84 -4.96 -20.98
CA THR A 441 12.08 -4.97 -20.19
C THR A 441 12.20 -3.82 -19.20
N SER A 442 11.20 -2.93 -19.13
CA SER A 442 11.18 -1.83 -18.18
C SER A 442 11.03 -2.34 -16.76
N GLY A 443 11.54 -1.58 -15.79
CA GLY A 443 11.14 -1.75 -14.39
C GLY A 443 9.72 -1.25 -14.19
N TYR A 444 8.98 -1.88 -13.27
CA TYR A 444 7.66 -1.46 -12.83
C TYR A 444 7.65 -1.37 -11.30
N GLU A 445 6.70 -0.62 -10.76
CA GLU A 445 6.51 -0.48 -9.31
C GLU A 445 5.39 -1.39 -8.78
N LEU A 446 4.96 -2.38 -9.58
CA LEU A 446 3.77 -3.16 -9.27
C LEU A 446 4.11 -4.26 -8.26
N LEU A 447 5.07 -5.13 -8.53
CA LEU A 447 5.42 -6.16 -7.57
C LEU A 447 6.04 -5.57 -6.30
N SER A 448 6.99 -4.63 -6.43
CA SER A 448 7.68 -4.01 -5.30
C SER A 448 6.70 -3.37 -4.29
N MET A 449 5.82 -2.48 -4.76
CA MET A 449 4.79 -1.84 -3.93
C MET A 449 3.71 -2.83 -3.49
N GLY A 450 3.39 -3.81 -4.32
CA GLY A 450 2.50 -4.91 -3.98
C GLY A 450 3.01 -5.69 -2.77
N MET A 451 4.29 -6.05 -2.75
CA MET A 451 4.94 -6.76 -1.64
C MET A 451 4.96 -5.91 -0.36
N GLU A 452 5.27 -4.61 -0.46
CA GLU A 452 5.13 -3.69 0.68
C GLU A 452 3.72 -3.69 1.25
N SER A 453 2.71 -3.61 0.39
CA SER A 453 1.31 -3.58 0.83
C SER A 453 0.93 -4.89 1.54
N VAL A 454 1.27 -6.01 0.92
CA VAL A 454 0.91 -7.36 1.36
C VAL A 454 1.53 -7.69 2.72
N PHE A 455 2.82 -7.41 2.91
CA PHE A 455 3.55 -7.83 4.11
C PHE A 455 3.71 -6.72 5.15
N MET A 456 3.61 -5.45 4.76
CA MET A 456 3.87 -4.32 5.64
C MET A 456 2.67 -3.39 5.83
N ASP A 457 1.52 -3.67 5.21
CA ASP A 457 0.32 -2.85 5.31
C ASP A 457 0.61 -1.39 4.91
N ALA A 458 1.51 -1.22 3.93
CA ALA A 458 1.93 0.10 3.46
C ALA A 458 0.81 0.80 2.68
N TYR A 459 -0.02 0.01 1.99
CA TYR A 459 -1.17 0.47 1.21
C TYR A 459 -2.34 -0.49 1.39
N ASP A 460 -3.56 0.06 1.39
CA ASP A 460 -4.79 -0.73 1.52
C ASP A 460 -5.19 -1.36 0.17
N LEU A 461 -4.65 -2.55 -0.12
CA LEU A 461 -4.95 -3.30 -1.36
C LEU A 461 -6.43 -3.64 -1.52
N SER A 462 -7.23 -3.61 -0.44
CA SER A 462 -8.66 -3.93 -0.56
C SER A 462 -9.43 -2.89 -1.39
N LYS A 463 -8.87 -1.69 -1.56
CA LYS A 463 -9.41 -0.62 -2.41
C LYS A 463 -9.21 -0.88 -3.91
N ASP A 464 -8.28 -1.77 -4.26
CA ASP A 464 -8.02 -2.18 -5.63
C ASP A 464 -7.89 -3.70 -5.72
N THR A 465 -9.06 -4.32 -5.78
CA THR A 465 -9.19 -5.78 -5.80
C THR A 465 -8.53 -6.43 -7.02
N GLU A 466 -8.44 -5.73 -8.17
CA GLU A 466 -7.78 -6.27 -9.36
C GLU A 466 -6.26 -6.33 -9.17
N TYR A 467 -5.68 -5.28 -8.62
CA TYR A 467 -4.27 -5.24 -8.29
C TYR A 467 -3.91 -6.22 -7.18
N GLN A 468 -4.75 -6.33 -6.15
CA GLN A 468 -4.58 -7.34 -5.11
C GLN A 468 -4.55 -8.77 -5.68
N ASP A 469 -5.47 -9.08 -6.60
CA ASP A 469 -5.49 -10.37 -7.31
C ASP A 469 -4.23 -10.57 -8.15
N PHE A 470 -3.70 -9.51 -8.77
CA PHE A 470 -2.48 -9.59 -9.55
C PHE A 470 -1.28 -9.96 -8.68
N ILE A 471 -1.09 -9.26 -7.56
CA ILE A 471 0.01 -9.50 -6.62
C ILE A 471 -0.09 -10.91 -6.01
N PHE A 472 -1.28 -11.33 -5.57
CA PHE A 472 -1.47 -12.70 -5.06
C PHE A 472 -1.28 -13.76 -6.15
N GLY A 473 -1.64 -13.45 -7.39
CA GLY A 473 -1.39 -14.29 -8.53
C GLY A 473 0.11 -14.53 -8.73
N ILE A 474 0.91 -13.47 -8.78
CA ILE A 474 2.38 -13.56 -8.89
C ILE A 474 2.96 -14.35 -7.72
N LEU A 475 2.65 -13.93 -6.49
CA LEU A 475 3.17 -14.54 -5.26
C LEU A 475 2.78 -16.01 -5.10
N THR A 476 1.80 -16.54 -5.84
CA THR A 476 1.44 -17.96 -5.80
C THR A 476 1.87 -18.77 -7.02
N SER A 477 2.15 -18.14 -8.15
CA SER A 477 2.29 -18.81 -9.45
C SER A 477 3.70 -18.80 -10.01
N ILE A 478 4.51 -17.79 -9.67
CA ILE A 478 5.87 -17.59 -10.17
C ILE A 478 6.87 -17.97 -9.09
#